data_AF-A0A552I1U2-F1
#
_entry.id   AF-A0A552I1U2-F1
#
_cell.length_a   1.000
_cell.length_b   1.000
_cell.length_c   1.000
_cell.angle_alpha   90.00
_cell.angle_beta   90.00
_cell.angle_gamma   90.00
#
_symmetry.space_group_name_H-M   'P 1'
#
loop_
_entity.id
_entity.type
_entity.pdbx_description
1 polymer ?
#
loop_
_entity_poly.entity_id
_entity_poly.type
_entity_poly.pdbx_seq_one_letter_code
_entity_poly.pdbx_strand_id
1 'polypeptide(L)' 'ETYVLETYEVVFKSRQSYYQLLKEARISWPKAEQVNPKKAPEEVKKKNKEISQLLESKKEEIRSGKLVERCSRLSLELY' A
#
# COMPACT_ATOMS: atom_id res chain seq x y z
N GLU A 1 27.92 -7.97 -8.51
CA GLU A 1 27.18 -6.86 -9.17
C GLU A 1 27.16 -7.00 -10.69
N THR A 2 28.27 -7.42 -11.32
CA THR A 2 28.39 -7.63 -12.79
C THR A 2 27.36 -8.60 -13.39
N TYR A 3 27.12 -9.75 -12.76
CA TYR A 3 26.20 -10.77 -13.29
C TYR A 3 24.75 -10.27 -13.50
N VAL A 4 24.24 -9.44 -12.59
CA VAL A 4 22.84 -8.95 -12.67
C VAL A 4 22.70 -7.91 -13.78
N LEU A 5 23.72 -7.07 -13.97
CA LEU A 5 23.78 -6.11 -15.06
C LEU A 5 23.90 -6.81 -16.41
N GLU A 6 24.80 -7.79 -16.52
CA GLU A 6 25.06 -8.51 -17.77
C GLU A 6 23.89 -9.42 -18.18
N THR A 7 23.17 -10.00 -17.21
CA THR A 7 22.09 -10.97 -17.49
C THR A 7 20.72 -10.31 -17.62
N TYR A 8 20.47 -9.22 -16.88
CA TYR A 8 19.14 -8.64 -16.76
C TYR A 8 19.09 -7.14 -17.08
N GLU A 9 20.22 -6.51 -17.43
CA GLU A 9 20.34 -5.06 -17.68
C GLU A 9 19.84 -4.19 -16.50
N VAL A 10 19.81 -4.75 -15.28
CA VAL A 10 19.35 -4.04 -14.09
C VAL A 10 20.51 -3.32 -13.42
N VAL A 11 20.42 -1.98 -13.35
CA VAL A 11 21.31 -1.14 -12.55
C VAL A 11 20.63 -0.79 -11.23
N PHE A 12 21.28 -1.08 -10.10
CA PHE A 12 20.78 -0.66 -8.78
C PHE A 12 20.87 0.87 -8.63
N LYS A 13 19.75 1.51 -8.29
CA LYS A 13 19.68 2.98 -8.11
C LYS A 13 20.46 3.49 -6.90
N SER A 14 20.68 2.65 -5.90
CA SER A 14 21.42 2.97 -4.67
C SER A 14 22.22 1.76 -4.22
N ARG A 15 23.39 2.00 -3.62
CA ARG A 15 24.22 0.96 -2.99
C ARG A 15 23.75 0.62 -1.58
N GLN A 16 22.68 1.25 -1.10
CA GLN A 16 22.09 0.94 0.19
C GLN A 16 21.60 -0.50 0.21
N SER A 17 21.79 -1.16 1.35
CA SER A 17 21.24 -2.49 1.56
C SER A 17 19.72 -2.43 1.53
N TYR A 18 19.10 -3.42 0.89
CA TYR A 18 17.65 -3.63 0.92
C TYR A 18 17.06 -3.53 2.34
N TYR A 19 17.75 -4.07 3.34
CA TYR A 19 17.31 -4.02 4.73
C TYR A 19 17.44 -2.64 5.38
N GLN A 20 18.38 -1.80 4.94
CA GLN A 20 18.47 -0.41 5.39
C GLN A 20 17.29 0.39 4.87
N LEU A 21 16.96 0.24 3.59
CA LEU A 21 15.79 0.88 2.98
C LEU A 21 14.49 0.48 3.68
N LEU A 22 14.33 -0.82 3.97
CA LEU A 22 13.16 -1.33 4.69
C LEU A 22 13.05 -0.74 6.12
N LYS A 23 14.18 -0.62 6.82
CA LYS A 23 14.26 -0.03 8.16
C LYS A 23 13.97 1.47 8.15
N GLU A 24 14.56 2.21 7.21
CA GLU A 24 14.37 3.65 7.03
C GLU A 24 12.90 3.98 6.70
N ALA A 25 12.27 3.17 5.87
CA ALA A 25 10.85 3.30 5.53
C ALA A 25 9.90 3.00 6.70
N ARG A 26 10.42 2.51 7.84
CA ARG A 26 9.64 2.10 9.03
C ARG A 26 8.49 1.15 8.69
N ILE A 27 8.64 0.37 7.62
CA ILE A 27 7.65 -0.63 7.21
C ILE A 27 7.78 -1.78 8.19
N SER A 28 6.75 -1.94 9.03
CA SER A 28 6.58 -3.14 9.84
C SER A 28 5.67 -4.11 9.10
N TRP A 29 5.96 -5.41 9.20
CA TRP A 29 5.02 -6.41 8.74
C TRP A 29 3.81 -6.40 9.68
N PRO A 30 2.59 -6.08 9.19
CA PRO A 30 1.40 -6.19 10.02
C PRO A 30 1.29 -7.63 10.51
N LYS A 31 1.08 -7.77 11.82
CA LYS A 31 0.90 -9.07 12.45
C LYS A 31 -0.30 -9.75 11.80
N ALA A 32 -0.10 -10.98 11.33
CA ALA A 32 -1.21 -11.77 10.80
C ALA A 32 -2.31 -11.87 11.84
N GLU A 33 -3.53 -11.57 11.43
CA GLU A 33 -4.69 -11.63 12.31
C GLU A 33 -4.94 -13.09 12.69
N GLN A 34 -5.15 -13.36 13.99
CA GLN A 34 -5.27 -14.72 14.52
C GLN A 34 -6.48 -15.47 13.93
N VAL A 35 -7.48 -14.71 13.47
CA VAL A 35 -8.72 -15.23 12.90
C VAL A 35 -8.65 -15.16 11.38
N ASN A 36 -8.73 -16.32 10.72
CA ASN A 36 -8.81 -16.38 9.27
C ASN A 36 -10.18 -15.85 8.81
N PRO A 37 -10.26 -14.73 8.08
CA PRO A 37 -11.53 -14.16 7.63
C PRO A 37 -12.31 -15.09 6.70
N LYS A 38 -11.64 -16.06 6.04
CA LYS A 38 -12.32 -17.10 5.24
C LYS A 38 -13.20 -18.03 6.08
N LYS A 39 -13.00 -18.09 7.40
CA LYS A 39 -13.84 -18.88 8.32
C LYS A 39 -15.15 -18.17 8.71
N ALA A 40 -15.31 -16.89 8.35
CA ALA A 40 -16.51 -16.10 8.63
C ALA A 40 -17.09 -15.49 7.33
N PRO A 41 -17.67 -16.33 6.45
CA PRO A 41 -18.10 -15.90 5.11
C PRO A 41 -19.17 -14.79 5.14
N GLU A 42 -20.06 -14.79 6.14
CA GLU A 42 -21.10 -13.76 6.26
C GLU A 42 -20.55 -12.40 6.68
N GLU A 43 -19.56 -12.36 7.58
CA GLU A 43 -18.88 -11.12 7.98
C GLU A 43 -18.08 -10.53 6.81
N VAL A 44 -17.41 -11.37 6.02
CA VAL A 44 -16.70 -10.95 4.81
C VAL A 44 -17.68 -10.37 3.79
N LYS A 45 -18.82 -11.03 3.55
CA LYS A 45 -19.86 -10.50 2.64
C LYS A 45 -20.39 -9.14 3.12
N LYS A 46 -20.62 -8.97 4.43
CA LYS A 46 -21.07 -7.71 5.02
C LYS A 46 -20.04 -6.60 4.78
N LYS A 47 -18.77 -6.83 5.13
CA LYS A 47 -17.68 -5.87 4.91
C LYS A 47 -17.52 -5.53 3.42
N ASN A 48 -17.62 -6.51 2.54
CA ASN A 48 -17.53 -6.27 1.10
C ASN A 48 -18.66 -5.36 0.59
N LYS A 49 -19.89 -5.51 1.11
CA LYS A 49 -21.00 -4.61 0.77
C LYS A 49 -20.75 -3.18 1.26
N GLU A 50 -20.29 -3.03 2.50
CA GLU A 50 -19.94 -1.72 3.08
C GLU A 50 -18.83 -1.03 2.26
N ILE A 51 -17.78 -1.77 1.88
CA ILE A 51 -16.70 -1.26 1.04
C ILE A 51 -17.22 -0.84 -0.34
N SER A 52 -18.05 -1.65 -0.99
CA SER A 52 -18.63 -1.31 -2.29
C SER A 52 -19.49 -0.04 -2.24
N GLN A 53 -20.29 0.14 -1.18
CA GLN A 53 -21.07 1.36 -0.97
C GLN A 53 -20.17 2.58 -0.78
N LEU A 54 -19.11 2.45 0.01
CA LEU A 54 -18.15 3.52 0.23
C LEU A 54 -17.45 3.91 -1.09
N LEU A 55 -17.01 2.93 -1.87
CA LEU A 55 -16.36 3.16 -3.16
C LEU A 55 -17.29 3.88 -4.15
N GLU A 56 -18.57 3.49 -4.23
CA GLU A 56 -19.52 4.17 -5.11
C GLU A 56 -19.77 5.62 -4.66
N SER A 57 -19.89 5.86 -3.35
CA SER A 57 -20.05 7.22 -2.81
C SER A 57 -18.85 8.13 -3.08
N LYS A 58 -17.64 7.56 -3.15
CA LYS A 58 -16.38 8.27 -3.34
C LYS A 58 -15.84 8.25 -4.76
N LYS A 59 -16.55 7.61 -5.68
CA LYS A 59 -16.14 7.38 -7.08
C LYS A 59 -15.75 8.66 -7.80
N GLU A 60 -16.52 9.73 -7.63
CA GLU A 60 -16.25 11.01 -8.27
C GLU A 60 -15.06 11.75 -7.64
N GLU A 61 -14.83 11.61 -6.34
CA GLU A 61 -13.63 12.13 -5.65
C GLU A 61 -12.36 11.38 -6.06
N ILE A 62 -12.46 10.07 -6.30
CA ILE A 62 -11.36 9.24 -6.82
C ILE A 62 -11.06 9.61 -8.28
N ARG A 63 -12.10 9.69 -9.14
CA ARG A 63 -11.96 10.06 -10.56
C ARG A 63 -11.35 11.44 -10.75
N SER A 64 -11.74 12.39 -9.90
CA SER A 64 -11.22 13.77 -9.94
C SER A 64 -9.83 13.93 -9.32
N GLY A 65 -9.23 12.87 -8.76
CA GLY A 65 -7.92 12.91 -8.12
C GLY A 65 -7.85 13.70 -6.81
N LYS A 66 -8.95 14.37 -6.40
CA LYS A 66 -9.04 15.19 -5.18
C LYS A 66 -8.68 14.43 -3.90
N LEU A 67 -8.91 13.11 -3.89
CA LEU A 67 -8.62 12.24 -2.76
C LEU A 67 -7.11 12.05 -2.55
N VAL A 68 -6.34 11.97 -3.64
CA VAL A 68 -4.87 11.88 -3.62
C VAL A 68 -4.26 13.22 -3.21
N GLU A 69 -4.77 14.32 -3.78
CA GLU A 69 -4.36 15.69 -3.47
C GLU A 69 -4.61 16.08 -1.99
N ARG A 70 -5.71 15.61 -1.40
CA ARG A 70 -5.98 15.83 0.02
C ARG A 70 -5.00 15.07 0.92
N CYS A 71 -4.60 13.86 0.51
CA CYS A 71 -3.68 13.02 1.28
C CYS A 71 -2.24 13.58 1.24
N SER A 72 -1.80 14.07 0.08
CA SER A 72 -0.51 14.76 -0.06
C SER A 72 -0.47 16.08 0.73
N ARG A 73 -1.56 16.83 0.73
CA ARG A 73 -1.66 18.09 1.49
C ARG A 73 -1.60 17.88 3.01
N LEU A 74 -2.28 16.87 3.54
CA LEU A 74 -2.21 16.53 4.97
C LEU A 74 -0.81 16.02 5.37
N SER A 75 -0.08 15.37 4.47
CA SER A 75 1.30 14.96 4.71
C SER A 75 2.28 16.14 4.79
N LEU A 76 1.96 17.27 4.14
CA LEU A 76 2.75 18.50 4.19
C LEU A 76 2.39 19.39 5.39
N GLU A 77 1.19 19.25 5.97
CA GLU A 77 0.78 19.97 7.18
C GLU A 77 1.22 19.24 8.47
N LEU A 78 1.69 18.00 8.38
CA LEU A 78 2.15 17.17 9.50
C LEU A 78 3.69 17.00 9.55
N TYR A 79 4.44 17.72 8.71
CA TYR A 79 5.91 17.81 8.71
C TYR A 79 6.34 19.28 8.73
#